data_AF-A0A351QXC2-F1
#
_entry.id   AF-A0A351QXC2-F1
#
_cell.length_a   1.000
_cell.length_b   1.000
_cell.length_c   1.000
_cell.angle_alpha   90.00
_cell.angle_beta   90.00
_cell.angle_gamma   90.00
#
_symmetry.space_group_name_H-M   'P 1'
#
loop_
_entity.id
_entity.type
_entity.pdbx_description
1 polymer ?
#
loop_
_entity_poly.entity_id
_entity_poly.type
_entity_poly.pdbx_seq_one_letter_code
_entity_poly.pdbx_strand_id
1 'polypeptide(L)'
;MLIIIVTLFMSYLIYGYAKPKITCSNRIMKIYFVISIIMALGLLEIFIKILNFSEVTSFLWCIYIPVSLSLFYIILITMCIREKRTLNLILWIKYLFCLLFLIICLNAYYYGYICVLNQETASGDFTSIIIGNYNILTVLYGFMIGGFFWLFGEKIFCHIKTFSYHLYITILILTPFLMFFILEISCNPQIGNMNLFRVLLNIFIMMFFEIIVLNFFNNRAYGLYVLYSCVLIIGVSNHFVVLFRNNPIMPVDILSIKTALSVSNHYQYYLTNGITLSVVIFLLLIGLISSFNRLDITNKITSKKEVISRKFLSVMVLIFGIFWIHNLNFENAYSINLNFWWPAATYESDGFAASFITFLQKLKVQKPDEYSIKLAENILINTSEDRKPAVTSTNQDPTIIVVMNESFSDLSALGPLECADRYLKNYNSLKHDTNTIEHGLNYVSTRGGGTSTTEFEFLTGNSMSNLPGSNPYAQFNFTHIPN
;
A
#
# COMPACT_ATOMS: atom_id res chain seq x y z
N MET A 1 -32.36 18.62 -12.36
CA MET A 1 -32.23 19.70 -13.38
C MET A 1 -30.77 19.96 -13.78
N LEU A 2 -29.85 20.22 -12.82
CA LEU A 2 -28.42 20.41 -13.09
C LEU A 2 -27.76 19.21 -13.82
N ILE A 3 -28.15 17.98 -13.47
CA ILE A 3 -27.63 16.74 -14.06
C ILE A 3 -28.08 16.55 -15.51
N ILE A 4 -29.32 16.92 -15.83
CA ILE A 4 -29.86 16.93 -17.19
C ILE A 4 -29.14 18.00 -18.03
N ILE A 5 -28.83 19.15 -17.42
CA ILE A 5 -28.03 20.20 -18.06
C ILE A 5 -26.61 19.70 -18.30
N VAL A 6 -25.97 18.99 -17.36
CA VAL A 6 -24.63 18.41 -17.55
C VAL A 6 -24.63 17.30 -18.60
N THR A 7 -25.59 16.37 -18.60
CA THR A 7 -25.68 15.34 -19.66
C THR A 7 -26.01 15.93 -21.03
N LEU A 8 -26.88 16.93 -21.11
CA LEU A 8 -27.16 17.65 -22.37
C LEU A 8 -25.94 18.46 -22.83
N PHE A 9 -25.21 19.11 -21.92
CA PHE A 9 -23.98 19.85 -22.21
C PHE A 9 -22.83 18.92 -22.64
N MET A 10 -22.76 17.71 -22.08
CA MET A 10 -21.80 16.66 -22.43
C MET A 10 -22.12 16.01 -23.77
N SER A 11 -23.42 15.79 -24.05
CA SER A 11 -23.89 15.37 -25.37
C SER A 11 -23.60 16.43 -26.43
N TYR A 12 -23.79 17.71 -26.08
CA TYR A 12 -23.45 18.86 -26.93
C TYR A 12 -21.93 18.99 -27.18
N LEU A 13 -21.08 18.72 -26.18
CA LEU A 13 -19.61 18.66 -26.34
C LEU A 13 -19.13 17.45 -27.15
N ILE A 14 -19.87 16.33 -27.11
CA ILE A 14 -19.61 15.16 -27.96
C ILE A 14 -19.96 15.46 -29.43
N TYR A 15 -21.00 16.27 -29.68
CA TYR A 15 -21.55 16.51 -31.02
C TYR A 15 -21.18 17.84 -31.69
N GLY A 16 -20.81 18.85 -30.90
CA GLY A 16 -20.59 20.20 -31.41
C GLY A 16 -19.25 20.39 -32.13
N TYR A 17 -18.22 19.60 -31.81
CA TYR A 17 -16.83 19.99 -32.13
C TYR A 17 -16.07 19.11 -33.12
N ALA A 18 -16.51 17.89 -33.35
CA ALA A 18 -16.34 17.32 -34.68
C ALA A 18 -17.69 17.54 -35.35
N LYS A 19 -17.75 18.13 -36.54
CA LYS A 19 -18.81 17.79 -37.48
C LYS A 19 -18.35 16.49 -38.13
N PRO A 20 -18.55 15.28 -37.54
CA PRO A 20 -18.47 14.10 -38.40
C PRO A 20 -19.53 14.31 -39.49
N LYS A 21 -19.28 13.83 -40.71
CA LYS A 21 -20.36 13.71 -41.69
C LYS A 21 -21.38 12.72 -41.10
N ILE A 22 -22.33 13.24 -40.33
CA ILE A 22 -23.44 12.46 -39.79
C ILE A 22 -24.30 12.13 -41.00
N THR A 23 -24.32 10.86 -41.37
CA THR A 23 -25.09 10.35 -42.51
C THR A 23 -26.58 10.28 -42.20
N CYS A 24 -26.97 10.36 -40.92
CA CYS A 24 -28.34 10.26 -40.45
C CYS A 24 -28.98 11.63 -40.15
N SER A 25 -30.29 11.71 -40.36
CA SER A 25 -31.07 12.93 -40.13
C SER A 25 -31.18 13.28 -38.63
N ASN A 26 -31.41 14.56 -38.33
CA ASN A 26 -31.67 15.03 -36.96
C ASN A 26 -32.84 14.31 -36.26
N ARG A 27 -33.79 13.72 -37.02
CA ARG A 27 -34.89 12.93 -36.45
C ARG A 27 -34.38 11.59 -35.88
N ILE A 28 -33.50 10.90 -36.60
CA ILE A 28 -32.90 9.62 -36.16
C ILE A 28 -32.07 9.84 -34.90
N MET A 29 -31.31 10.94 -34.84
CA MET A 29 -30.52 11.31 -33.66
C MET A 29 -31.38 11.53 -32.40
N LYS A 30 -32.55 12.16 -32.53
CA LYS A 30 -33.51 12.30 -31.43
C LYS A 30 -34.08 10.96 -30.99
N ILE A 31 -34.40 10.07 -31.94
CA ILE A 31 -34.89 8.71 -31.64
C ILE A 31 -33.83 7.93 -30.85
N TYR A 32 -32.56 7.97 -31.27
CA TYR A 32 -31.47 7.27 -30.55
C TYR A 32 -31.27 7.80 -29.14
N PHE A 33 -31.43 9.11 -28.93
CA PHE A 33 -31.38 9.68 -27.59
C PHE A 33 -32.52 9.13 -26.70
N VAL A 34 -33.75 9.07 -27.22
CA VAL A 34 -34.89 8.49 -26.50
C VAL A 34 -34.68 7.01 -26.20
N ILE A 35 -34.20 6.22 -27.18
CA ILE A 35 -33.87 4.80 -26.98
C ILE A 35 -32.79 4.65 -25.90
N SER A 36 -31.78 5.52 -25.89
CA SER A 36 -30.71 5.49 -24.88
C SER A 36 -31.23 5.74 -23.47
N ILE A 37 -32.22 6.64 -23.31
CA ILE A 37 -32.89 6.88 -22.03
C ILE A 37 -33.61 5.61 -21.56
N ILE A 38 -34.38 4.98 -22.45
CA ILE A 38 -35.13 3.74 -22.14
C ILE A 38 -34.16 2.63 -21.72
N MET A 39 -33.07 2.43 -22.47
CA MET A 39 -32.06 1.41 -22.15
C MET A 39 -31.34 1.71 -20.84
N ALA A 40 -30.99 2.98 -20.56
CA ALA A 40 -30.37 3.38 -19.30
C ALA A 40 -31.27 3.13 -18.09
N LEU A 41 -32.57 3.44 -18.21
CA LEU A 41 -33.57 3.17 -17.18
C LEU A 41 -33.78 1.65 -16.97
N GLY A 42 -33.82 0.87 -18.05
CA GLY A 42 -33.89 -0.60 -17.95
C GLY A 42 -32.66 -1.19 -17.26
N LEU A 43 -31.45 -0.68 -17.55
CA LEU A 43 -30.24 -1.13 -16.87
C LEU A 43 -30.26 -0.72 -15.38
N LEU A 44 -30.80 0.47 -15.06
CA LEU A 44 -30.97 0.92 -13.68
C LEU A 44 -31.86 -0.04 -12.88
N GLU A 45 -32.96 -0.52 -13.45
CA GLU A 45 -33.84 -1.47 -12.77
C GLU A 45 -33.14 -2.81 -12.47
N ILE A 46 -32.37 -3.33 -13.44
CA ILE A 46 -31.54 -4.53 -13.24
C ILE A 46 -30.49 -4.29 -12.15
N PHE A 47 -29.85 -3.13 -12.18
CA PHE A 47 -28.83 -2.74 -11.21
C PHE A 47 -29.38 -2.64 -9.79
N ILE A 48 -30.56 -2.03 -9.60
CA ILE A 48 -31.27 -1.96 -8.31
C ILE A 48 -31.58 -3.37 -7.79
N LYS A 49 -32.02 -4.27 -8.68
CA LYS A 49 -32.30 -5.68 -8.32
C LYS A 49 -31.04 -6.44 -7.93
N ILE A 50 -29.92 -6.27 -8.64
CA ILE A 50 -28.65 -6.94 -8.34
C ILE A 50 -28.10 -6.51 -6.98
N LEU A 51 -28.17 -5.22 -6.67
CA LEU A 51 -27.65 -4.66 -5.43
C LEU A 51 -28.69 -4.62 -4.30
N ASN A 52 -29.91 -5.12 -4.56
CA ASN A 52 -31.01 -5.19 -3.62
C ASN A 52 -31.29 -3.83 -2.92
N PHE A 53 -31.26 -2.74 -3.68
CA PHE A 53 -31.53 -1.39 -3.16
C PHE A 53 -33.05 -1.13 -3.06
N SER A 54 -33.50 -0.63 -1.90
CA SER A 54 -34.88 -0.20 -1.67
C SER A 54 -35.19 1.15 -2.36
N GLU A 55 -34.23 2.08 -2.35
CA GLU A 55 -34.33 3.39 -2.97
C GLU A 55 -33.05 3.80 -3.71
N VAL A 56 -33.23 4.54 -4.81
CA VAL A 56 -32.13 5.14 -5.55
C VAL A 56 -31.81 6.50 -4.92
N THR A 57 -30.70 6.60 -4.21
CA THR A 57 -30.22 7.88 -3.66
C THR A 57 -30.08 8.93 -4.77
N SER A 58 -30.30 10.21 -4.43
CA SER A 58 -30.03 11.35 -5.33
C SER A 58 -28.62 11.30 -5.92
N PHE A 59 -27.68 10.72 -5.19
CA PHE A 59 -26.33 10.41 -5.63
C PHE A 59 -26.26 9.40 -6.79
N LEU A 60 -26.96 8.27 -6.71
CA LEU A 60 -27.03 7.30 -7.81
C LEU A 60 -27.66 7.92 -9.07
N TRP A 61 -28.68 8.77 -8.91
CA TRP A 61 -29.24 9.56 -10.01
C TRP A 61 -28.21 10.49 -10.67
N CYS A 62 -27.29 11.09 -9.88
CA CYS A 62 -26.25 12.00 -10.38
C CYS A 62 -25.15 11.31 -11.19
N ILE A 63 -24.83 10.05 -10.90
CA ILE A 63 -23.65 9.37 -11.47
C ILE A 63 -24.04 8.32 -12.48
N TYR A 64 -24.89 7.38 -12.05
CA TYR A 64 -25.19 6.20 -12.83
C TYR A 64 -25.91 6.55 -14.13
N ILE A 65 -26.89 7.47 -14.05
CA ILE A 65 -27.73 7.81 -15.20
C ILE A 65 -26.96 8.54 -16.28
N PRO A 66 -26.13 9.57 -15.99
CA PRO A 66 -25.27 10.16 -16.99
C PRO A 66 -24.32 9.19 -17.69
N VAL A 67 -23.69 8.29 -16.92
CA VAL A 67 -22.72 7.32 -17.45
C VAL A 67 -23.41 6.25 -18.30
N SER A 68 -24.51 5.68 -17.82
CA SER A 68 -25.31 4.67 -18.54
C SER A 68 -25.99 5.25 -19.79
N LEU A 69 -26.54 6.46 -19.70
CA LEU A 69 -27.11 7.16 -20.86
C LEU A 69 -26.04 7.40 -21.92
N SER A 70 -24.86 7.86 -21.52
CA SER A 70 -23.74 8.11 -22.44
C SER A 70 -23.23 6.82 -23.09
N LEU A 71 -23.17 5.72 -22.33
CA LEU A 71 -22.82 4.39 -22.82
C LEU A 71 -23.74 3.96 -23.98
N PHE A 72 -25.06 4.01 -23.76
CA PHE A 72 -26.04 3.61 -24.79
C PHE A 72 -26.12 4.58 -25.96
N TYR A 73 -25.96 5.88 -25.69
CA TYR A 73 -25.96 6.88 -26.73
C TYR A 73 -24.78 6.69 -27.69
N ILE A 74 -23.56 6.48 -27.17
CA ILE A 74 -22.35 6.30 -27.98
C ILE A 74 -22.45 5.07 -28.88
N ILE A 75 -22.99 3.94 -28.41
CA ILE A 75 -23.10 2.73 -29.24
C ILE A 75 -24.06 2.91 -30.41
N LEU A 76 -25.25 3.50 -30.17
CA LEU A 76 -26.24 3.78 -31.22
C LEU A 76 -25.69 4.76 -32.26
N ILE A 77 -24.96 5.76 -31.80
CA ILE A 77 -24.30 6.76 -32.64
C ILE A 77 -23.21 6.18 -33.53
N THR A 78 -22.47 5.21 -33.01
CA THR A 78 -21.41 4.53 -33.75
C THR A 78 -21.96 3.79 -34.97
N MET A 79 -23.25 3.43 -34.95
CA MET A 79 -23.94 2.89 -36.13
C MET A 79 -24.07 3.93 -37.25
N CYS A 80 -24.27 5.22 -36.90
CA CYS A 80 -24.39 6.33 -37.85
C CYS A 80 -23.05 6.90 -38.34
N ILE A 81 -22.02 6.95 -37.48
CA ILE A 81 -20.74 7.57 -37.81
C ILE A 81 -19.75 6.50 -38.30
N ARG A 82 -19.54 6.44 -39.62
CA ARG A 82 -18.69 5.41 -40.26
C ARG A 82 -17.19 5.72 -40.17
N GLU A 83 -16.80 7.00 -40.20
CA GLU A 83 -15.39 7.45 -40.27
C GLU A 83 -14.62 7.43 -38.92
N LYS A 84 -15.29 7.21 -37.77
CA LYS A 84 -14.64 7.24 -36.43
C LYS A 84 -15.07 6.10 -35.50
N ARG A 85 -15.44 4.94 -36.05
CA ARG A 85 -15.96 3.80 -35.26
C ARG A 85 -15.01 3.32 -34.17
N THR A 86 -13.71 3.26 -34.45
CA THR A 86 -12.69 2.81 -33.49
C THR A 86 -12.61 3.73 -32.27
N LEU A 87 -12.61 5.05 -32.49
CA LEU A 87 -12.59 6.04 -31.41
C LEU A 87 -13.85 5.96 -30.53
N ASN A 88 -15.02 5.82 -31.17
CA ASN A 88 -16.27 5.69 -30.42
C ASN A 88 -16.35 4.36 -29.66
N LEU A 89 -15.80 3.28 -30.22
CA LEU A 89 -15.72 1.99 -29.54
C LEU A 89 -14.79 2.05 -28.32
N ILE A 90 -13.63 2.71 -28.44
CA ILE A 90 -12.73 2.97 -27.30
C ILE A 90 -13.47 3.78 -26.24
N LEU A 91 -14.16 4.85 -26.63
CA LEU A 91 -14.92 5.68 -25.69
C LEU A 91 -16.02 4.86 -25.01
N TRP A 92 -16.75 4.02 -25.76
CA TRP A 92 -17.75 3.10 -25.23
C TRP A 92 -17.17 2.13 -24.20
N ILE A 93 -16.03 1.50 -24.49
CA ILE A 93 -15.31 0.62 -23.55
C ILE A 93 -14.95 1.37 -22.26
N LYS A 94 -14.53 2.64 -22.36
CA LYS A 94 -14.24 3.47 -21.18
C LYS A 94 -15.47 3.72 -20.33
N TYR A 95 -16.61 4.06 -20.93
CA TYR A 95 -17.87 4.20 -20.20
C TYR A 95 -18.32 2.90 -19.55
N LEU A 96 -18.16 1.77 -20.25
CA LEU A 96 -18.47 0.46 -19.71
C LEU A 96 -17.59 0.14 -18.49
N PHE A 97 -16.29 0.40 -18.59
CA PHE A 97 -15.36 0.24 -17.48
C PHE A 97 -15.74 1.13 -16.29
N CYS A 98 -16.02 2.41 -16.52
CA CYS A 98 -16.44 3.32 -15.46
C CYS A 98 -17.72 2.84 -14.77
N LEU A 99 -18.70 2.34 -15.55
CA LEU A 99 -19.93 1.81 -15.02
C LEU A 99 -19.67 0.55 -14.20
N LEU A 100 -18.99 -0.47 -14.76
CA LEU A 100 -18.67 -1.72 -14.08
C LEU A 100 -17.88 -1.49 -12.79
N PHE A 101 -16.89 -0.60 -12.82
CA PHE A 101 -16.11 -0.25 -11.64
C PHE A 101 -16.99 0.38 -10.56
N LEU A 102 -17.90 1.29 -10.91
CA LEU A 102 -18.88 1.86 -9.99
C LEU A 102 -19.77 0.76 -9.37
N ILE A 103 -20.24 -0.20 -10.17
CA ILE A 103 -21.02 -1.34 -9.67
C ILE A 103 -20.19 -2.14 -8.67
N ILE A 104 -18.94 -2.50 -9.02
CA ILE A 104 -18.06 -3.29 -8.14
C ILE A 104 -17.80 -2.56 -6.83
N CYS A 105 -17.52 -1.25 -6.86
CA CYS A 105 -17.29 -0.46 -5.64
C CYS A 105 -18.54 -0.42 -4.74
N LEU A 106 -19.73 -0.20 -5.33
CA LEU A 106 -20.98 -0.20 -4.57
C LEU A 106 -21.32 -1.59 -4.03
N ASN A 107 -21.00 -2.65 -4.78
CA ASN A 107 -21.23 -4.02 -4.37
C ASN A 107 -20.29 -4.46 -3.25
N ALA A 108 -19.01 -4.09 -3.35
CA ALA A 108 -18.00 -4.31 -2.31
C ALA A 108 -18.41 -3.63 -1.00
N TYR A 109 -19.02 -2.44 -1.10
CA TYR A 109 -19.57 -1.75 0.06
C TYR A 109 -20.83 -2.44 0.61
N TYR A 110 -21.80 -2.79 -0.24
CA TYR A 110 -23.06 -3.40 0.18
C TYR A 110 -22.85 -4.73 0.91
N TYR A 111 -21.95 -5.58 0.42
CA TYR A 111 -21.62 -6.85 1.05
C TYR A 111 -20.63 -6.74 2.22
N GLY A 112 -20.25 -5.52 2.61
CA GLY A 112 -19.42 -5.28 3.79
C GLY A 112 -17.93 -5.61 3.62
N TYR A 113 -17.44 -5.84 2.40
CA TYR A 113 -15.99 -6.03 2.16
C TYR A 113 -15.17 -4.77 2.52
N ILE A 114 -15.82 -3.61 2.52
CA ILE A 114 -15.29 -2.35 3.07
C ILE A 114 -16.22 -1.94 4.22
N CYS A 115 -15.82 -2.22 5.45
CA CYS A 115 -16.61 -1.95 6.65
C CYS A 115 -16.52 -0.47 7.10
N VAL A 116 -17.48 -0.04 7.91
CA VAL A 116 -17.58 1.31 8.50
C VAL A 116 -16.99 1.32 9.91
N LEU A 117 -16.09 2.25 10.20
CA LEU A 117 -15.59 2.48 11.56
C LEU A 117 -16.75 3.04 12.41
N ASN A 118 -17.21 2.24 13.38
CA ASN A 118 -18.11 2.56 14.48
C ASN A 118 -19.27 3.54 14.17
N GLN A 119 -20.45 2.98 13.87
CA GLN A 119 -21.69 3.48 14.46
C GLN A 119 -22.60 2.29 14.81
N GLU A 120 -22.77 2.05 16.12
CA GLU A 120 -23.91 1.34 16.65
C GLU A 120 -25.18 2.16 16.37
N THR A 121 -25.85 1.95 15.23
CA THR A 121 -27.27 2.30 15.01
C THR A 121 -27.75 1.53 13.78
N ALA A 122 -28.54 0.48 13.97
CA ALA A 122 -30.01 0.50 13.94
C ALA A 122 -30.59 0.66 12.52
N SER A 123 -31.37 -0.35 12.12
CA SER A 123 -32.27 -0.42 10.95
C SER A 123 -31.66 -0.18 9.56
N GLY A 124 -31.31 -1.28 8.88
CA GLY A 124 -31.83 -1.70 7.56
C GLY A 124 -31.89 -0.77 6.33
N ASP A 125 -31.66 0.54 6.43
CA ASP A 125 -31.83 1.48 5.32
C ASP A 125 -30.49 1.92 4.73
N PHE A 126 -30.28 1.60 3.46
CA PHE A 126 -29.04 1.84 2.72
C PHE A 126 -28.71 3.34 2.53
N THR A 127 -29.73 4.19 2.59
CA THR A 127 -29.65 5.66 2.55
C THR A 127 -28.93 6.24 3.77
N SER A 128 -29.20 5.75 4.98
CA SER A 128 -28.50 6.19 6.20
C SER A 128 -27.05 5.70 6.22
N ILE A 129 -26.80 4.53 5.61
CA ILE A 129 -25.48 3.89 5.49
C ILE A 129 -24.54 4.68 4.55
N ILE A 130 -24.99 5.07 3.33
CA ILE A 130 -24.17 5.90 2.41
C ILE A 130 -24.01 7.33 2.93
N ILE A 131 -25.08 7.95 3.44
CA ILE A 131 -25.05 9.35 3.89
C ILE A 131 -24.23 9.47 5.20
N GLY A 132 -24.19 8.41 6.02
CA GLY A 132 -23.40 8.36 7.26
C GLY A 132 -21.90 8.21 7.06
N ASN A 133 -21.41 7.80 5.87
CA ASN A 133 -19.99 7.56 5.64
C ASN A 133 -19.40 8.47 4.54
N TYR A 134 -18.92 9.63 4.97
CA TYR A 134 -18.29 10.64 4.11
C TYR A 134 -17.09 10.14 3.32
N ASN A 135 -16.36 9.12 3.79
CA ASN A 135 -15.14 8.64 3.13
C ASN A 135 -15.43 7.96 1.79
N ILE A 136 -16.43 7.08 1.76
CA ILE A 136 -16.84 6.38 0.54
C ILE A 136 -17.44 7.36 -0.46
N LEU A 137 -18.29 8.26 0.02
CA LEU A 137 -18.86 9.31 -0.80
C LEU A 137 -17.75 10.16 -1.45
N THR A 138 -16.71 10.49 -0.68
CA THR A 138 -15.53 11.22 -1.14
C THR A 138 -14.75 10.46 -2.21
N VAL A 139 -14.48 9.15 -2.02
CA VAL A 139 -13.82 8.32 -3.03
C VAL A 139 -14.61 8.30 -4.34
N LEU A 140 -15.94 8.14 -4.24
CA LEU A 140 -16.80 8.10 -5.43
C LEU A 140 -16.83 9.45 -6.15
N TYR A 141 -16.85 10.59 -5.43
CA TYR A 141 -16.67 11.91 -6.04
C TYR A 141 -15.29 12.06 -6.69
N GLY A 142 -14.23 11.57 -6.06
CA GLY A 142 -12.90 11.52 -6.66
C GLY A 142 -12.88 10.71 -7.97
N PHE A 143 -13.57 9.56 -7.98
CA PHE A 143 -13.76 8.75 -9.17
C PHE A 143 -14.55 9.48 -10.26
N MET A 144 -15.57 10.25 -9.91
CA MET A 144 -16.30 11.09 -10.87
C MET A 144 -15.38 12.11 -11.53
N ILE A 145 -14.61 12.86 -10.72
CA ILE A 145 -13.77 13.94 -11.23
C ILE A 145 -12.59 13.36 -12.04
N GLY A 146 -11.93 12.33 -11.52
CA GLY A 146 -10.85 11.61 -12.22
C GLY A 146 -11.34 10.96 -13.51
N GLY A 147 -12.50 10.29 -13.46
CA GLY A 147 -13.18 9.69 -14.61
C GLY A 147 -13.62 10.73 -15.64
N PHE A 148 -14.08 11.90 -15.19
CA PHE A 148 -14.42 13.03 -16.07
C PHE A 148 -13.20 13.49 -16.86
N PHE A 149 -12.04 13.69 -16.22
CA PHE A 149 -10.81 14.00 -16.94
C PHE A 149 -10.39 12.84 -17.85
N TRP A 150 -10.48 11.59 -17.38
CA TRP A 150 -10.15 10.42 -18.18
C TRP A 150 -11.03 10.22 -19.43
N LEU A 151 -12.27 10.69 -19.40
CA LEU A 151 -13.18 10.62 -20.55
C LEU A 151 -13.03 11.86 -21.44
N PHE A 152 -13.10 13.05 -20.85
CA PHE A 152 -13.31 14.31 -21.57
C PHE A 152 -12.13 15.27 -21.56
N GLY A 153 -11.15 15.07 -20.68
CA GLY A 153 -10.09 16.05 -20.45
C GLY A 153 -9.31 16.39 -21.72
N GLU A 154 -9.10 15.44 -22.64
CA GLU A 154 -8.49 15.71 -23.95
C GLU A 154 -9.23 16.83 -24.71
N LYS A 155 -10.56 16.80 -24.75
CA LYS A 155 -11.37 17.81 -25.47
C LYS A 155 -11.38 19.16 -24.78
N ILE A 156 -11.24 19.18 -23.45
CA ILE A 156 -11.19 20.41 -22.67
C ILE A 156 -9.82 21.07 -22.86
N PHE A 157 -8.77 20.30 -22.64
CA PHE A 157 -7.39 20.76 -22.66
C PHE A 157 -6.85 21.01 -24.07
N CYS A 158 -7.48 20.49 -25.14
CA CYS A 158 -7.08 20.81 -26.51
C CYS A 158 -7.27 22.29 -26.88
N HIS A 159 -8.19 23.00 -26.20
CA HIS A 159 -8.43 24.43 -26.41
C HIS A 159 -7.40 25.31 -25.69
N ILE A 160 -6.71 24.75 -24.69
CA ILE A 160 -5.78 25.48 -23.81
C ILE A 160 -4.46 24.70 -23.71
N LYS A 161 -3.86 24.33 -24.85
CA LYS A 161 -2.67 23.46 -24.90
C LYS A 161 -1.47 24.02 -24.13
N THR A 162 -1.21 25.32 -24.24
CA THR A 162 -0.09 25.97 -23.53
C THR A 162 -0.23 25.85 -22.02
N PHE A 163 -1.43 26.12 -21.49
CA PHE A 163 -1.74 25.91 -20.07
C PHE A 163 -1.61 24.44 -19.68
N SER A 164 -2.12 23.53 -20.51
CA SER A 164 -2.06 22.08 -20.26
C SER A 164 -0.63 21.55 -20.20
N TYR A 165 0.26 22.09 -21.05
CA TYR A 165 1.68 21.79 -21.01
C TYR A 165 2.32 22.29 -19.72
N HIS A 166 2.09 23.55 -19.34
CA HIS A 166 2.62 24.09 -18.08
C HIS A 166 2.10 23.33 -16.85
N LEU A 167 0.80 23.03 -16.80
CA LEU A 167 0.20 22.23 -15.75
C LEU A 167 0.82 20.83 -15.67
N TYR A 168 1.05 20.17 -16.81
CA TYR A 168 1.75 18.88 -16.85
C TYR A 168 3.18 18.99 -16.32
N ILE A 169 3.94 20.02 -16.71
CA ILE A 169 5.30 20.25 -16.21
C ILE A 169 5.30 20.54 -14.70
N THR A 170 4.33 21.31 -14.20
CA THR A 170 4.16 21.53 -12.76
C THR A 170 3.88 20.23 -12.02
N ILE A 171 2.98 19.38 -12.54
CA ILE A 171 2.72 18.05 -11.96
C ILE A 171 3.99 17.19 -11.99
N LEU A 172 4.76 17.23 -13.08
CA LEU A 172 6.01 16.50 -13.19
C LEU A 172 6.99 16.92 -12.08
N ILE A 173 7.24 18.22 -11.93
CA ILE A 173 8.15 18.76 -10.89
C ILE A 173 7.65 18.43 -9.47
N LEU A 174 6.33 18.44 -9.25
CA LEU A 174 5.72 18.14 -7.96
C LEU A 174 5.54 16.64 -7.71
N THR A 175 5.86 15.76 -8.68
CA THR A 175 5.62 14.32 -8.57
C THR A 175 6.28 13.70 -7.33
N PRO A 176 7.52 14.04 -6.91
CA PRO A 176 8.11 13.49 -5.70
C PRO A 176 7.33 13.86 -4.43
N PHE A 177 6.81 15.08 -4.37
CA PHE A 177 5.97 15.56 -3.26
C PHE A 177 4.63 14.84 -3.26
N LEU A 178 3.99 14.72 -4.43
CA LEU A 178 2.72 14.00 -4.58
C LEU A 178 2.85 12.52 -4.20
N MET A 179 3.95 11.87 -4.60
CA MET A 179 4.26 10.49 -4.21
C MET A 179 4.44 10.35 -2.70
N PHE A 180 5.20 11.26 -2.07
CA PHE A 180 5.36 11.30 -0.62
C PHE A 180 4.01 11.46 0.09
N PHE A 181 3.18 12.41 -0.33
CA PHE A 181 1.87 12.63 0.29
C PHE A 181 0.92 11.45 0.10
N ILE A 182 0.82 10.86 -1.09
CA ILE A 182 -0.03 9.69 -1.32
C ILE A 182 0.37 8.54 -0.39
N LEU A 183 1.69 8.30 -0.25
CA LEU A 183 2.23 7.24 0.60
C LEU A 183 1.99 7.55 2.09
N GLU A 184 2.53 8.66 2.60
CA GLU A 184 2.52 8.97 4.04
C GLU A 184 1.11 9.26 4.56
N ILE A 185 0.26 9.99 3.82
CA ILE A 185 -1.11 10.26 4.29
C ILE A 185 -1.90 8.95 4.46
N SER A 186 -1.60 7.94 3.63
CA SER A 186 -2.33 6.67 3.72
C SER A 186 -1.93 5.84 4.94
N CYS A 187 -0.67 5.88 5.39
CA CYS A 187 -0.17 4.98 6.42
C CYS A 187 0.42 5.62 7.68
N ASN A 188 0.72 6.93 7.68
CA ASN A 188 1.40 7.62 8.76
C ASN A 188 0.45 8.60 9.49
N PRO A 189 -0.07 8.25 10.67
CA PRO A 189 -0.96 9.13 11.43
C PRO A 189 -0.25 10.39 11.97
N GLN A 190 1.09 10.37 12.06
CA GLN A 190 1.90 11.45 12.63
C GLN A 190 2.58 12.32 11.56
N ILE A 191 2.12 12.28 10.31
CA ILE A 191 2.70 13.05 9.20
C ILE A 191 2.88 14.55 9.53
N GLY A 192 1.96 15.15 10.28
CA GLY A 192 2.02 16.56 10.68
C GLY A 192 3.14 16.90 11.68
N ASN A 193 3.64 15.90 12.41
CA ASN A 193 4.69 16.05 13.41
C ASN A 193 6.08 15.67 12.89
N MET A 194 6.18 15.20 11.64
CA MET A 194 7.45 14.84 11.02
C MET A 194 8.36 16.06 10.86
N ASN A 195 9.63 15.90 11.20
CA ASN A 195 10.63 16.94 10.98
C ASN A 195 10.79 17.19 9.47
N LEU A 196 10.86 18.46 9.06
CA LEU A 196 11.02 18.88 7.66
C LEU A 196 12.21 18.19 6.97
N PHE A 197 13.31 17.96 7.69
CA PHE A 197 14.47 17.25 7.16
C PHE A 197 14.12 15.81 6.72
N ARG A 198 13.28 15.10 7.50
CA ARG A 198 12.79 13.74 7.18
C ARG A 198 11.87 13.73 5.98
N VAL A 199 10.98 14.71 5.93
CA VAL A 199 10.08 14.92 4.79
C VAL A 199 10.90 15.12 3.51
N LEU A 200 11.89 16.02 3.54
CA LEU A 200 12.76 16.30 2.39
C LEU A 200 13.62 15.09 2.00
N LEU A 201 14.11 14.31 2.97
CA LEU A 201 14.86 13.08 2.70
C LEU A 201 13.99 12.06 1.94
N ASN A 202 12.75 11.83 2.37
CA ASN A 202 11.84 10.91 1.68
C ASN A 202 11.48 11.43 0.28
N ILE A 203 11.20 12.73 0.14
CA ILE A 203 10.95 13.35 -1.17
C ILE A 203 12.17 13.20 -2.10
N PHE A 204 13.39 13.35 -1.57
CA PHE A 204 14.61 13.15 -2.34
C PHE A 204 14.76 11.69 -2.80
N ILE A 205 14.47 10.71 -1.94
CA ILE A 205 14.41 9.28 -2.33
C ILE A 205 13.36 9.07 -3.42
N MET A 206 12.17 9.66 -3.28
CA MET A 206 11.09 9.58 -4.26
C MET A 206 11.49 10.17 -5.62
N MET A 207 12.28 11.24 -5.64
CA MET A 207 12.82 11.83 -6.87
C MET A 207 13.74 10.87 -7.63
N PHE A 208 14.55 10.05 -6.94
CA PHE A 208 15.34 9.00 -7.59
C PHE A 208 14.45 7.99 -8.31
N PHE A 209 13.40 7.50 -7.64
CA PHE A 209 12.44 6.57 -8.23
C PHE A 209 11.72 7.19 -9.42
N GLU A 210 11.33 8.46 -9.34
CA GLU A 210 10.74 9.18 -10.46
C GLU A 210 11.67 9.18 -11.68
N ILE A 211 12.92 9.63 -11.52
CA ILE A 211 13.87 9.74 -12.63
C ILE A 211 14.12 8.37 -13.26
N ILE A 212 14.25 7.31 -12.47
CA ILE A 212 14.44 5.95 -12.96
C ILE A 212 13.21 5.51 -13.78
N VAL A 213 12.02 5.53 -13.18
CA VAL A 213 10.81 4.97 -13.80
C VAL A 213 10.40 5.78 -15.03
N LEU A 214 10.40 7.11 -14.95
CA LEU A 214 10.01 7.95 -16.09
C LEU A 214 10.90 7.74 -17.30
N ASN A 215 12.22 7.60 -17.10
CA ASN A 215 13.18 7.37 -18.18
C ASN A 215 13.24 5.92 -18.65
N PHE A 216 12.71 4.98 -17.85
CA PHE A 216 12.48 3.63 -18.29
C PHE A 216 11.32 3.53 -19.30
N PHE A 217 10.28 4.36 -19.24
CA PHE A 217 9.20 4.29 -20.23
C PHE A 217 9.44 5.22 -21.44
N ASN A 218 9.09 4.74 -22.64
CA ASN A 218 9.12 5.57 -23.86
C ASN A 218 8.16 6.76 -23.79
N ASN A 219 7.10 6.64 -22.99
CA ASN A 219 6.17 7.71 -22.70
C ASN A 219 6.09 7.90 -21.18
N ARG A 220 6.35 9.13 -20.72
CA ARG A 220 6.36 9.48 -19.29
C ARG A 220 5.02 9.26 -18.60
N ALA A 221 3.90 9.31 -19.34
CA ALA A 221 2.57 9.03 -18.78
C ALA A 221 2.50 7.63 -18.14
N TYR A 222 3.05 6.61 -18.82
CA TYR A 222 3.08 5.25 -18.29
C TYR A 222 3.95 5.12 -17.04
N GLY A 223 5.08 5.85 -17.01
CA GLY A 223 5.92 5.89 -15.82
C GLY A 223 5.20 6.53 -14.63
N LEU A 224 4.47 7.64 -14.84
CA LEU A 224 3.66 8.26 -13.79
C LEU A 224 2.53 7.35 -13.29
N TYR A 225 1.86 6.61 -14.19
CA TYR A 225 0.85 5.64 -13.77
C TYR A 225 1.44 4.56 -12.87
N VAL A 226 2.61 4.02 -13.22
CA VAL A 226 3.30 3.02 -12.42
C VAL A 226 3.68 3.60 -11.06
N LEU A 227 4.33 4.77 -11.04
CA LEU A 227 4.76 5.44 -9.80
C LEU A 227 3.60 5.67 -8.83
N TYR A 228 2.55 6.36 -9.29
CA TYR A 228 1.40 6.69 -8.45
C TYR A 228 0.62 5.44 -7.99
N SER A 229 0.55 4.39 -8.83
CA SER A 229 -0.09 3.13 -8.43
C SER A 229 0.75 2.40 -7.39
N CYS A 230 2.07 2.34 -7.56
CA CYS A 230 2.98 1.69 -6.62
C CYS A 230 2.93 2.35 -5.24
N VAL A 231 3.03 3.69 -5.15
CA VAL A 231 3.00 4.38 -3.85
C VAL A 231 1.64 4.26 -3.17
N LEU A 232 0.53 4.28 -3.93
CA LEU A 232 -0.80 4.05 -3.35
C LEU A 232 -0.91 2.62 -2.81
N ILE A 233 -0.51 1.61 -3.58
CA ILE A 233 -0.57 0.20 -3.16
C ILE A 233 0.30 -0.03 -1.92
N ILE A 234 1.54 0.46 -1.91
CA ILE A 234 2.45 0.31 -0.77
C ILE A 234 1.87 1.01 0.45
N GLY A 235 1.39 2.24 0.31
CA GLY A 235 0.84 3.02 1.42
C GLY A 235 -0.41 2.38 2.03
N VAL A 236 -1.40 2.02 1.20
CA VAL A 236 -2.61 1.33 1.66
C VAL A 236 -2.28 -0.03 2.28
N SER A 237 -1.37 -0.80 1.67
CA SER A 237 -0.92 -2.07 2.24
C SER A 237 -0.25 -1.88 3.59
N ASN A 238 0.63 -0.87 3.71
CA ASN A 238 1.32 -0.57 4.97
C ASN A 238 0.35 -0.16 6.06
N HIS A 239 -0.67 0.65 5.73
CA HIS A 239 -1.73 1.02 6.69
C HIS A 239 -2.39 -0.21 7.31
N PHE A 240 -2.84 -1.15 6.48
CA PHE A 240 -3.52 -2.35 6.97
C PHE A 240 -2.56 -3.31 7.66
N VAL A 241 -1.32 -3.43 7.19
CA VAL A 241 -0.29 -4.24 7.86
C VAL A 241 0.00 -3.70 9.27
N VAL A 242 0.15 -2.38 9.44
CA VAL A 242 0.27 -1.74 10.75
C VAL A 242 -0.98 -1.99 11.59
N LEU A 243 -2.18 -1.81 11.03
CA LEU A 243 -3.43 -2.01 11.75
C LEU A 243 -3.58 -3.44 12.31
N PHE A 244 -3.19 -4.45 11.55
CA PHE A 244 -3.38 -5.86 11.93
C PHE A 244 -2.20 -6.47 12.71
N ARG A 245 -0.97 -6.02 12.46
CA ARG A 245 0.25 -6.59 13.06
C ARG A 245 0.96 -5.65 14.05
N ASN A 246 0.48 -4.41 14.19
CA ASN A 246 1.14 -3.33 14.92
C ASN A 246 2.61 -3.11 14.50
N ASN A 247 2.93 -3.47 13.26
CA ASN A 247 4.27 -3.41 12.70
C ASN A 247 4.17 -3.04 11.21
N PRO A 248 4.94 -2.06 10.70
CA PRO A 248 4.96 -1.72 9.28
C PRO A 248 5.48 -2.85 8.41
N ILE A 249 5.31 -2.69 7.09
CA ILE A 249 5.94 -3.56 6.10
C ILE A 249 7.45 -3.44 6.24
N MET A 250 8.07 -4.50 6.73
CA MET A 250 9.52 -4.60 6.87
C MET A 250 10.11 -5.16 5.57
N PRO A 251 11.39 -4.88 5.25
CA PRO A 251 12.00 -5.41 4.03
C PRO A 251 12.02 -6.94 3.98
N VAL A 252 11.97 -7.59 5.14
CA VAL A 252 11.90 -9.05 5.25
C VAL A 252 10.54 -9.63 4.87
N ASP A 253 9.45 -8.86 4.99
CA ASP A 253 8.10 -9.29 4.61
C ASP A 253 7.98 -9.55 3.09
N ILE A 254 8.91 -9.02 2.28
CA ILE A 254 9.01 -9.34 0.84
C ILE A 254 9.21 -10.84 0.63
N LEU A 255 9.92 -11.52 1.53
CA LEU A 255 10.19 -12.96 1.44
C LEU A 255 8.96 -13.81 1.82
N SER A 256 7.98 -13.23 2.53
CA SER A 256 6.83 -13.94 3.10
C SER A 256 5.47 -13.47 2.54
N ILE A 257 5.45 -12.76 1.40
CA ILE A 257 4.24 -12.16 0.82
C ILE A 257 3.11 -13.19 0.57
N LYS A 258 3.45 -14.44 0.23
CA LYS A 258 2.45 -15.51 0.02
C LYS A 258 1.70 -15.84 1.30
N THR A 259 2.40 -15.87 2.43
CA THR A 259 1.81 -16.12 3.74
C THR A 259 0.94 -14.93 4.14
N ALA A 260 1.40 -13.70 3.92
CA ALA A 260 0.61 -12.50 4.22
C ALA A 260 -0.75 -12.48 3.48
N LEU A 261 -0.75 -12.88 2.19
CA LEU A 261 -1.97 -12.96 1.38
C LEU A 261 -2.94 -14.07 1.81
N SER A 262 -2.49 -15.13 2.47
CA SER A 262 -3.42 -16.17 2.95
C SER A 262 -4.15 -15.73 4.22
N VAL A 263 -3.52 -14.93 5.07
CA VAL A 263 -4.15 -14.41 6.30
C VAL A 263 -5.10 -13.24 6.00
N SER A 264 -4.89 -12.52 4.88
CA SER A 264 -5.62 -11.29 4.55
C SER A 264 -7.13 -11.48 4.34
N ASN A 265 -7.58 -12.71 4.03
CA ASN A 265 -8.99 -13.03 3.79
C ASN A 265 -9.85 -13.00 5.07
N HIS A 266 -9.25 -13.03 6.26
CA HIS A 266 -9.98 -13.02 7.53
C HIS A 266 -10.14 -11.61 8.12
N TYR A 267 -9.53 -10.60 7.50
CA TYR A 267 -9.58 -9.23 7.99
C TYR A 267 -10.69 -8.41 7.35
N GLN A 268 -11.25 -7.48 8.13
CA GLN A 268 -12.18 -6.46 7.65
C GLN A 268 -11.42 -5.17 7.34
N TYR A 269 -11.68 -4.59 6.18
CA TYR A 269 -10.98 -3.39 5.71
C TYR A 269 -11.85 -2.16 5.85
N TYR A 270 -11.29 -1.10 6.44
CA TYR A 270 -11.99 0.16 6.68
C TYR A 270 -11.31 1.29 5.93
N LEU A 271 -12.08 2.16 5.27
CA LEU A 271 -11.55 3.36 4.64
C LEU A 271 -11.36 4.46 5.69
N THR A 272 -10.10 4.70 6.05
CA THR A 272 -9.71 5.85 6.86
C THR A 272 -9.66 7.12 6.02
N ASN A 273 -9.62 8.28 6.68
CA ASN A 273 -9.55 9.59 6.01
C ASN A 273 -8.27 9.72 5.18
N GLY A 274 -7.17 9.18 5.70
CA GLY A 274 -5.88 9.14 5.03
C GLY A 274 -5.93 8.37 3.72
N ILE A 275 -6.39 7.11 3.77
CA ILE A 275 -6.57 6.28 2.56
C ILE A 275 -7.51 6.96 1.56
N THR A 276 -8.62 7.49 2.04
CA THR A 276 -9.61 8.19 1.21
C THR A 276 -8.99 9.35 0.44
N LEU A 277 -8.24 10.22 1.13
CA LEU A 277 -7.58 11.36 0.52
C LEU A 277 -6.52 10.90 -0.51
N SER A 278 -5.70 9.89 -0.18
CA SER A 278 -4.70 9.33 -1.09
C SER A 278 -5.34 8.76 -2.37
N VAL A 279 -6.46 8.03 -2.25
CA VAL A 279 -7.20 7.49 -3.40
C VAL A 279 -7.77 8.60 -4.28
N VAL A 280 -8.35 9.66 -3.68
CA VAL A 280 -8.89 10.79 -4.45
C VAL A 280 -7.79 11.50 -5.23
N ILE A 281 -6.67 11.82 -4.58
CA ILE A 281 -5.51 12.47 -5.24
C ILE A 281 -5.01 11.58 -6.39
N PHE A 282 -4.88 10.27 -6.15
CA PHE A 282 -4.48 9.31 -7.18
C PHE A 282 -5.43 9.33 -8.40
N LEU A 283 -6.75 9.22 -8.19
CA LEU A 283 -7.75 9.20 -9.27
C LEU A 283 -7.72 10.50 -10.10
N LEU A 284 -7.56 11.65 -9.44
CA LEU A 284 -7.42 12.94 -10.09
C LEU A 284 -6.16 13.01 -10.97
N LEU A 285 -5.01 12.60 -10.44
CA LEU A 285 -3.74 12.61 -11.17
C LEU A 285 -3.78 11.69 -12.39
N ILE A 286 -4.26 10.46 -12.24
CA ILE A 286 -4.40 9.51 -13.37
C ILE A 286 -5.32 10.07 -14.45
N GLY A 287 -6.45 10.69 -14.06
CA GLY A 287 -7.37 11.34 -14.99
C GLY A 287 -6.73 12.48 -15.78
N LEU A 288 -6.00 13.36 -15.10
CA LEU A 288 -5.27 14.48 -15.73
C LEU A 288 -4.15 14.00 -16.65
N ILE A 289 -3.29 13.10 -16.17
CA ILE A 289 -2.17 12.55 -16.96
C ILE A 289 -2.69 11.83 -18.21
N SER A 290 -3.80 11.11 -18.11
CA SER A 290 -4.43 10.49 -19.27
C SER A 290 -4.99 11.49 -20.28
N SER A 291 -5.42 12.65 -19.80
CA SER A 291 -5.83 13.75 -20.67
C SER A 291 -4.64 14.33 -21.44
N PHE A 292 -3.54 14.62 -20.74
CA PHE A 292 -2.32 15.15 -21.35
C PHE A 292 -1.67 14.14 -22.30
N ASN A 293 -1.71 12.85 -21.96
CA ASN A 293 -1.16 11.80 -22.79
C ASN A 293 -1.84 11.71 -24.16
N ARG A 294 -3.16 11.85 -24.19
CA ARG A 294 -3.92 11.84 -25.46
C ARG A 294 -3.74 13.09 -26.30
N LEU A 295 -3.31 14.18 -25.69
CA LEU A 295 -2.93 15.41 -26.39
C LEU A 295 -1.48 15.39 -26.91
N ASP A 296 -0.78 14.26 -26.77
CA ASP A 296 0.64 14.12 -27.06
C ASP A 296 1.53 15.15 -26.32
N ILE A 297 1.03 15.70 -25.20
CA ILE A 297 1.76 16.64 -24.32
C ILE A 297 2.80 15.89 -23.51
N THR A 298 2.51 14.65 -23.14
CA THR A 298 3.44 13.81 -22.37
C THR A 298 4.55 13.38 -23.30
N ASN A 299 5.76 13.90 -23.08
CA ASN A 299 6.94 13.63 -23.91
C ASN A 299 7.06 12.14 -24.28
N LYS A 300 6.80 11.85 -25.56
CA LYS A 300 6.97 10.53 -26.17
C LYS A 300 8.29 10.51 -26.92
N ILE A 301 9.15 9.56 -26.58
CA ILE A 301 10.42 9.39 -27.30
C ILE A 301 10.12 8.85 -28.70
N THR A 302 10.68 9.52 -29.71
CA THR A 302 10.54 9.11 -31.11
C THR A 302 11.89 8.69 -31.73
N SER A 303 13.01 9.22 -31.21
CA SER A 303 14.35 8.93 -31.72
C SER A 303 15.05 7.79 -30.97
N LYS A 304 15.69 6.87 -31.70
CA LYS A 304 16.55 5.81 -31.11
C LYS A 304 17.63 6.39 -30.20
N LYS A 305 18.22 7.55 -30.54
CA LYS A 305 19.26 8.20 -29.73
C LYS A 305 18.72 8.68 -28.38
N GLU A 306 17.54 9.28 -28.37
CA GLU A 306 16.88 9.70 -27.13
C GLU A 306 16.46 8.52 -26.26
N VAL A 307 16.00 7.41 -26.86
CA VAL A 307 15.70 6.18 -26.11
C VAL A 307 16.94 5.71 -25.39
N ILE A 308 18.06 5.56 -26.11
CA ILE A 308 19.33 5.11 -25.52
C ILE A 308 19.79 6.07 -24.42
N SER A 309 19.78 7.39 -24.67
CA SER A 309 20.20 8.39 -23.68
C SER A 309 19.36 8.35 -22.40
N ARG A 310 18.02 8.25 -22.51
CA ARG A 310 17.13 8.19 -21.34
C ARG A 310 17.30 6.89 -20.57
N LYS A 311 17.39 5.76 -21.26
CA LYS A 311 17.64 4.46 -20.63
C LYS A 311 19.00 4.43 -19.93
N PHE A 312 20.03 5.00 -20.56
CA PHE A 312 21.34 5.16 -19.96
C PHE A 312 21.28 6.02 -18.69
N LEU A 313 20.59 7.17 -18.73
CA LEU A 313 20.37 8.01 -17.54
C LEU A 313 19.66 7.24 -16.42
N SER A 314 18.60 6.48 -16.74
CA SER A 314 17.90 5.64 -15.77
C SER A 314 18.83 4.61 -15.12
N VAL A 315 19.71 3.97 -15.90
CA VAL A 315 20.68 3.00 -15.38
C VAL A 315 21.75 3.68 -14.53
N MET A 316 22.26 4.84 -14.94
CA MET A 316 23.24 5.61 -14.16
C MET A 316 22.67 6.05 -12.81
N VAL A 317 21.44 6.56 -12.80
CA VAL A 317 20.76 6.99 -11.56
C VAL A 317 20.45 5.78 -10.67
N LEU A 318 20.08 4.64 -11.25
CA LEU A 318 19.90 3.39 -10.49
C LEU A 318 21.22 2.92 -9.85
N ILE A 319 22.32 2.90 -10.60
CA ILE A 319 23.64 2.54 -10.07
C ILE A 319 24.07 3.51 -8.97
N PHE A 320 23.87 4.81 -9.17
CA PHE A 320 24.16 5.80 -8.14
C PHE A 320 23.30 5.58 -6.89
N GLY A 321 22.00 5.31 -7.04
CA GLY A 321 21.10 5.01 -5.92
C GLY A 321 21.53 3.76 -5.15
N ILE A 322 21.91 2.69 -5.85
CA ILE A 322 22.46 1.47 -5.23
C ILE A 322 23.77 1.79 -4.50
N PHE A 323 24.67 2.55 -5.12
CA PHE A 323 25.93 2.96 -4.50
C PHE A 323 25.70 3.81 -3.25
N TRP A 324 24.76 4.75 -3.31
CA TRP A 324 24.37 5.60 -2.18
C TRP A 324 23.81 4.77 -1.03
N ILE A 325 22.85 3.87 -1.30
CA ILE A 325 22.28 2.97 -0.30
C ILE A 325 23.31 1.95 0.22
N HIS A 326 24.28 1.51 -0.59
CA HIS A 326 25.23 0.50 -0.15
C HIS A 326 26.34 1.08 0.75
N ASN A 327 26.87 2.25 0.41
CA ASN A 327 28.08 2.78 1.05
C ASN A 327 27.79 3.77 2.19
N LEU A 328 26.62 4.39 2.20
CA LEU A 328 26.26 5.37 3.23
C LEU A 328 25.35 4.69 4.25
N ASN A 329 25.75 4.67 5.52
CA ASN A 329 24.89 4.17 6.61
C ASN A 329 23.80 5.21 6.91
N PHE A 330 22.55 4.92 6.53
CA PHE A 330 21.43 5.86 6.64
C PHE A 330 21.10 6.22 8.08
N GLU A 331 21.26 5.27 9.00
CA GLU A 331 21.05 5.48 10.44
C GLU A 331 21.94 6.60 10.94
N ASN A 332 23.25 6.50 10.68
CA ASN A 332 24.23 7.47 11.16
C ASN A 332 24.20 8.77 10.35
N ALA A 333 24.15 8.67 9.02
CA ALA A 333 24.26 9.83 8.14
C ALA A 333 23.05 10.75 8.20
N TYR A 334 21.87 10.19 8.45
CA TYR A 334 20.64 10.96 8.60
C TYR A 334 20.16 11.01 10.05
N SER A 335 20.83 10.37 11.01
CA SER A 335 20.40 10.28 12.42
C SER A 335 19.03 9.63 12.61
N ILE A 336 18.70 8.60 11.82
CA ILE A 336 17.43 7.86 11.93
C ILE A 336 17.50 6.97 13.16
N ASN A 337 16.59 7.12 14.12
CA ASN A 337 16.62 6.35 15.36
C ASN A 337 15.79 5.07 15.21
N LEU A 338 16.46 3.96 14.86
CA LEU A 338 15.78 2.69 14.70
C LEU A 338 15.23 2.15 16.02
N ASN A 339 13.92 1.96 16.07
CA ASN A 339 13.27 1.23 17.14
C ASN A 339 12.92 -0.18 16.66
N PHE A 340 13.79 -1.15 16.95
CA PHE A 340 13.55 -2.56 16.59
C PHE A 340 12.38 -3.19 17.35
N TRP A 341 12.07 -2.67 18.55
CA TRP A 341 10.94 -3.14 19.36
C TRP A 341 9.60 -2.61 18.83
N TRP A 342 9.58 -1.37 18.35
CA TRP A 342 8.40 -0.75 17.75
C TRP A 342 8.76 -0.02 16.45
N PRO A 343 8.93 -0.77 15.33
CA PRO A 343 9.33 -0.17 14.05
C PRO A 343 8.34 0.87 13.53
N ALA A 344 7.06 0.77 13.87
CA ALA A 344 6.05 1.76 13.50
C ALA A 344 6.44 3.17 13.96
N ALA A 345 6.99 3.32 15.17
CA ALA A 345 7.44 4.62 15.68
C ALA A 345 8.55 5.23 14.81
N THR A 346 9.45 4.41 14.26
CA THR A 346 10.49 4.87 13.33
C THR A 346 9.89 5.34 12.00
N TYR A 347 8.94 4.58 11.45
CA TYR A 347 8.25 4.97 10.21
C TYR A 347 7.44 6.26 10.39
N GLU A 348 6.79 6.42 11.55
CA GLU A 348 6.05 7.63 11.90
C GLU A 348 6.96 8.87 12.01
N SER A 349 8.14 8.74 12.63
CA SER A 349 9.08 9.86 12.81
C SER A 349 9.89 10.19 11.56
N ASP A 350 10.38 9.17 10.86
CA ASP A 350 11.42 9.31 9.83
C ASP A 350 10.89 9.08 8.40
N GLY A 351 9.65 8.62 8.26
CA GLY A 351 8.97 8.37 6.99
C GLY A 351 9.28 7.00 6.40
N PHE A 352 8.39 6.51 5.55
CA PHE A 352 8.38 5.16 5.04
C PHE A 352 9.64 4.81 4.26
N ALA A 353 10.04 5.62 3.27
CA ALA A 353 11.13 5.26 2.37
C ALA A 353 12.49 5.28 3.09
N ALA A 354 12.75 6.31 3.89
CA ALA A 354 13.98 6.41 4.67
C ALA A 354 14.08 5.28 5.72
N SER A 355 12.99 5.00 6.43
CA SER A 355 12.94 3.92 7.42
C SER A 355 13.12 2.55 6.77
N PHE A 356 12.44 2.29 5.65
CA PHE A 356 12.54 1.04 4.91
C PHE A 356 13.97 0.77 4.43
N ILE A 357 14.64 1.78 3.87
CA ILE A 357 16.05 1.66 3.46
C ILE A 357 16.95 1.39 4.68
N THR A 358 16.73 2.09 5.79
CA THR A 358 17.55 1.93 7.00
C THR A 358 17.39 0.55 7.61
N PHE A 359 16.16 0.02 7.70
CA PHE A 359 15.90 -1.36 8.12
C PHE A 359 16.49 -2.37 7.14
N LEU A 360 16.44 -2.10 5.83
CA LEU A 360 17.04 -2.98 4.80
C LEU A 360 18.56 -3.10 5.00
N GLN A 361 19.25 -2.00 5.31
CA GLN A 361 20.68 -2.01 5.61
C GLN A 361 21.00 -2.86 6.85
N LYS A 362 20.09 -2.90 7.83
CA LYS A 362 20.27 -3.67 9.07
C LYS A 362 19.91 -5.15 8.95
N LEU A 363 19.20 -5.59 7.92
CA LEU A 363 18.99 -7.02 7.69
C LEU A 363 20.28 -7.77 7.39
N LYS A 364 21.32 -7.08 6.92
CA LYS A 364 22.61 -7.70 6.61
C LYS A 364 23.39 -7.95 7.90
N VAL A 365 23.48 -9.22 8.31
CA VAL A 365 24.39 -9.65 9.38
C VAL A 365 25.82 -9.30 8.97
N GLN A 366 26.52 -8.55 9.80
CA GLN A 366 27.92 -8.19 9.55
C GLN A 366 28.78 -9.43 9.78
N LYS A 367 29.61 -9.76 8.78
CA LYS A 367 30.62 -10.80 8.92
C LYS A 367 31.60 -10.35 10.03
N PRO A 368 31.84 -11.15 11.07
CA PRO A 368 32.85 -10.84 12.08
C PRO A 368 34.22 -10.64 11.46
N ASP A 369 35.04 -9.80 12.08
CA ASP A 369 36.43 -9.64 11.70
C ASP A 369 37.14 -11.00 11.70
N GLU A 370 38.02 -11.21 10.72
CA GLU A 370 38.80 -12.45 10.54
C GLU A 370 37.98 -13.73 10.26
N TYR A 371 36.65 -13.66 10.09
CA TYR A 371 35.86 -14.85 9.82
C TYR A 371 36.34 -15.62 8.57
N SER A 372 36.60 -16.91 8.75
CA SER A 372 36.83 -17.89 7.69
C SER A 372 36.16 -19.21 8.07
N ILE A 373 35.76 -19.99 7.06
CA ILE A 373 35.12 -21.30 7.27
C ILE A 373 36.02 -22.19 8.13
N LYS A 374 37.33 -22.21 7.82
CA LYS A 374 38.33 -22.97 8.59
C LYS A 374 38.43 -22.54 10.05
N LEU A 375 38.40 -21.23 10.33
CA LEU A 375 38.43 -20.74 11.70
C LEU A 375 37.18 -21.18 12.47
N ALA A 376 36.00 -21.09 11.85
CA ALA A 376 34.75 -21.53 12.46
C ALA A 376 34.75 -23.05 12.75
N GLU A 377 35.21 -23.87 11.78
CA GLU A 377 35.37 -25.32 11.96
C GLU A 377 36.36 -25.65 13.09
N ASN A 378 37.50 -24.95 13.15
CA ASN A 378 38.49 -25.15 14.22
C ASN A 378 37.92 -24.79 15.60
N ILE A 379 37.17 -23.69 15.72
CA ILE A 379 36.50 -23.31 16.97
C ILE A 379 35.50 -24.39 17.37
N LEU A 380 34.71 -24.91 16.43
CA LEU A 380 33.72 -25.95 16.70
C LEU A 380 34.39 -27.23 17.21
N ILE A 381 35.46 -27.68 16.56
CA ILE A 381 36.24 -28.87 16.95
C ILE A 381 36.81 -28.67 18.36
N ASN A 382 37.54 -27.58 18.60
CA ASN A 382 38.17 -27.32 19.90
C ASN A 382 37.13 -27.25 21.03
N THR A 383 36.00 -26.58 20.78
CA THR A 383 34.93 -26.45 21.79
C THR A 383 34.26 -27.80 22.06
N SER A 384 34.14 -28.68 21.06
CA SER A 384 33.60 -30.03 21.24
C SER A 384 34.52 -30.94 22.05
N GLU A 385 35.84 -30.76 21.93
CA GLU A 385 36.83 -31.50 22.70
C GLU A 385 36.87 -31.08 24.17
N ASP A 386 36.65 -29.79 24.46
CA ASP A 386 36.56 -29.24 25.83
C ASP A 386 35.26 -29.63 26.54
N ARG A 387 34.17 -29.87 25.81
CA ARG A 387 32.86 -30.28 26.35
C ARG A 387 32.69 -31.80 26.45
N LYS A 388 33.74 -32.54 26.78
CA LYS A 388 33.57 -33.97 27.13
C LYS A 388 32.65 -34.04 28.35
N PRO A 389 31.50 -34.74 28.26
CA PRO A 389 30.57 -34.80 29.36
C PRO A 389 31.26 -35.40 30.58
N ALA A 390 31.06 -34.78 31.75
CA ALA A 390 31.38 -35.43 33.01
C ALA A 390 30.53 -36.69 33.11
N VAL A 391 31.16 -37.84 32.87
CA VAL A 391 30.49 -39.13 32.74
C VAL A 391 29.73 -39.46 34.03
N THR A 392 28.41 -39.36 33.96
CA THR A 392 27.47 -40.20 34.71
C THR A 392 26.33 -40.56 33.78
N SER A 393 26.62 -41.43 32.82
CA SER A 393 25.62 -41.99 31.92
C SER A 393 24.71 -42.95 32.69
N THR A 394 23.52 -42.49 33.07
CA THR A 394 22.37 -43.39 33.13
C THR A 394 22.03 -43.79 31.69
N ASN A 395 21.81 -45.07 31.39
CA ASN A 395 21.51 -45.59 30.04
C ASN A 395 20.15 -45.12 29.45
N GLN A 396 19.53 -44.10 30.02
CA GLN A 396 18.28 -43.52 29.55
C GLN A 396 18.43 -42.02 29.43
N ASP A 397 18.12 -41.51 28.25
CA ASP A 397 18.00 -40.08 28.02
C ASP A 397 16.80 -39.54 28.81
N PRO A 398 16.95 -38.44 29.56
CA PRO A 398 15.85 -37.87 30.32
C PRO A 398 14.81 -37.25 29.38
N THR A 399 13.54 -37.26 29.78
CA THR A 399 12.55 -36.37 29.17
C THR A 399 12.79 -34.95 29.63
N ILE A 400 13.06 -34.03 28.69
CA ILE A 400 13.27 -32.62 28.99
C ILE A 400 11.94 -31.87 28.82
N ILE A 401 11.45 -31.26 29.90
CA ILE A 401 10.26 -30.40 29.88
C ILE A 401 10.71 -28.98 30.20
N VAL A 402 10.37 -28.05 29.32
CA VAL A 402 10.74 -26.63 29.44
C VAL A 402 9.47 -25.81 29.62
N VAL A 403 9.45 -24.95 30.63
CA VAL A 403 8.34 -24.04 30.90
C VAL A 403 8.84 -22.61 30.78
N MET A 404 8.54 -21.97 29.64
CA MET A 404 8.77 -20.54 29.45
C MET A 404 7.51 -19.79 29.90
N ASN A 405 7.58 -19.17 31.08
CA ASN A 405 6.43 -18.48 31.66
C ASN A 405 6.30 -17.05 31.09
N GLU A 406 5.22 -16.79 30.36
CA GLU A 406 4.99 -15.53 29.66
C GLU A 406 5.02 -14.34 30.63
N SER A 407 5.91 -13.38 30.35
CA SER A 407 6.06 -12.14 31.11
C SER A 407 6.36 -12.30 32.62
N PHE A 408 6.79 -13.49 33.07
CA PHE A 408 7.16 -13.71 34.48
C PHE A 408 8.46 -12.99 34.84
N SER A 409 8.43 -12.18 35.90
CA SER A 409 9.61 -11.54 36.50
C SER A 409 9.36 -11.34 38.00
N ASP A 410 10.34 -11.68 38.84
CA ASP A 410 10.30 -11.33 40.26
C ASP A 410 10.61 -9.83 40.43
N LEU A 411 9.55 -9.03 40.51
CA LEU A 411 9.63 -7.57 40.66
C LEU A 411 10.24 -7.13 42.00
N SER A 412 10.42 -8.04 42.95
CA SER A 412 11.09 -7.74 44.23
C SER A 412 12.55 -7.35 44.02
N ALA A 413 13.12 -7.71 42.86
CA ALA A 413 14.43 -7.24 42.43
C ALA A 413 14.51 -5.71 42.25
N LEU A 414 13.37 -5.02 42.07
CA LEU A 414 13.29 -3.56 41.95
C LEU A 414 13.12 -2.85 43.30
N GLY A 415 12.81 -3.57 44.38
CA GLY A 415 12.56 -3.04 45.71
C GLY A 415 11.61 -3.92 46.53
N PRO A 416 11.44 -3.64 47.84
CA PRO A 416 10.58 -4.43 48.70
C PRO A 416 9.11 -4.36 48.24
N LEU A 417 8.51 -5.53 48.01
CA LEU A 417 7.11 -5.70 47.64
C LEU A 417 6.41 -6.54 48.70
N GLU A 418 5.46 -5.94 49.43
CA GLU A 418 4.76 -6.61 50.55
C GLU A 418 4.06 -7.92 50.15
N CYS A 419 3.69 -8.06 48.88
CA CYS A 419 2.94 -9.21 48.39
C CYS A 419 3.80 -10.30 47.75
N ALA A 420 5.10 -10.06 47.51
CA ALA A 420 5.96 -10.97 46.77
C ALA A 420 6.08 -12.34 47.44
N ASP A 421 6.34 -12.37 48.76
CA ASP A 421 6.48 -13.62 49.53
C ASP A 421 5.22 -14.49 49.47
N ARG A 422 4.04 -13.87 49.36
CA ARG A 422 2.76 -14.58 49.26
C ARG A 422 2.58 -15.21 47.88
N TYR A 423 2.85 -14.47 46.81
CA TYR A 423 2.56 -14.91 45.44
C TYR A 423 3.69 -15.75 44.83
N LEU A 424 4.93 -15.58 45.29
CA LEU A 424 6.10 -16.30 44.78
C LEU A 424 6.54 -17.45 45.69
N LYS A 425 5.74 -17.84 46.69
CA LYS A 425 6.09 -18.89 47.66
C LYS A 425 6.63 -20.18 47.03
N ASN A 426 5.96 -20.68 46.00
CA ASN A 426 6.38 -21.91 45.31
C ASN A 426 7.68 -21.69 44.52
N TYR A 427 7.79 -20.57 43.80
CA TYR A 427 9.02 -20.22 43.08
C TYR A 427 10.21 -20.10 44.03
N ASN A 428 10.05 -19.37 45.14
CA ASN A 428 11.08 -19.19 46.17
C ASN A 428 11.46 -20.50 46.87
N SER A 429 10.54 -21.46 47.00
CA SER A 429 10.86 -22.77 47.56
C SER A 429 11.85 -23.57 46.70
N LEU A 430 11.87 -23.36 45.38
CA LEU A 430 12.79 -24.05 44.46
C LEU A 430 14.25 -23.72 44.77
N LYS A 431 14.55 -22.53 45.31
CA LYS A 431 15.89 -22.13 45.76
C LYS A 431 16.48 -23.08 46.81
N HIS A 432 15.62 -23.75 47.58
CA HIS A 432 16.02 -24.65 48.67
C HIS A 432 15.73 -26.13 48.36
N ASP A 433 15.21 -26.45 47.16
CA ASP A 433 14.98 -27.82 46.74
C ASP A 433 16.33 -28.47 46.37
N THR A 434 16.59 -29.66 46.92
CA THR A 434 17.82 -30.43 46.67
C THR A 434 17.96 -30.90 45.22
N ASN A 435 16.88 -30.92 44.45
CA ASN A 435 16.87 -31.29 43.03
C ASN A 435 17.09 -30.09 42.09
N THR A 436 17.12 -28.86 42.62
CA THR A 436 17.39 -27.67 41.83
C THR A 436 18.90 -27.50 41.66
N ILE A 437 19.37 -27.55 40.41
CA ILE A 437 20.79 -27.37 40.09
C ILE A 437 21.16 -25.87 40.15
N GLU A 438 20.33 -25.01 39.57
CA GLU A 438 20.56 -23.57 39.48
C GLU A 438 19.25 -22.81 39.71
N HIS A 439 19.34 -21.71 40.46
CA HIS A 439 18.21 -20.81 40.72
C HIS A 439 18.71 -19.36 40.75
N GLY A 440 18.17 -18.52 39.87
CA GLY A 440 18.58 -17.12 39.82
C GLY A 440 17.81 -16.30 38.79
N LEU A 441 18.39 -15.14 38.48
CA LEU A 441 17.86 -14.22 37.48
C LEU A 441 18.40 -14.58 36.10
N ASN A 442 17.51 -14.67 35.11
CA ASN A 442 17.88 -14.80 33.71
C ASN A 442 17.62 -13.47 32.98
N TYR A 443 18.66 -12.89 32.40
CA TYR A 443 18.54 -11.69 31.58
C TYR A 443 18.14 -12.08 30.16
N VAL A 444 17.00 -11.59 29.70
CA VAL A 444 16.50 -11.85 28.35
C VAL A 444 16.73 -10.64 27.45
N SER A 445 16.92 -10.90 26.16
CA SER A 445 17.15 -9.87 25.12
C SER A 445 15.91 -9.04 24.75
N THR A 446 14.83 -9.11 25.56
CA THR A 446 13.50 -8.57 25.22
C THR A 446 12.87 -7.84 26.42
N ARG A 447 11.90 -6.97 26.16
CA ARG A 447 11.14 -6.27 27.21
C ARG A 447 9.68 -6.10 26.78
N GLY A 448 8.75 -6.58 27.60
CA GLY A 448 7.30 -6.37 27.39
C GLY A 448 6.74 -7.00 26.11
N GLY A 449 7.47 -7.93 25.48
CA GLY A 449 7.10 -8.62 24.25
C GLY A 449 8.33 -9.23 23.56
N GLY A 450 8.11 -10.13 22.60
CA GLY A 450 9.17 -10.84 21.89
C GLY A 450 9.51 -12.21 22.48
N THR A 451 8.56 -12.92 23.08
CA THR A 451 8.72 -14.29 23.62
C THR A 451 9.47 -15.22 22.66
N SER A 452 9.16 -15.11 21.37
CA SER A 452 9.80 -15.89 20.31
C SER A 452 11.31 -15.62 20.17
N THR A 453 11.78 -14.46 20.59
CA THR A 453 13.21 -14.12 20.61
C THR A 453 13.93 -14.88 21.72
N THR A 454 13.35 -14.94 22.92
CA THR A 454 13.87 -15.76 24.03
C THR A 454 13.78 -17.25 23.72
N GLU A 455 12.70 -17.69 23.06
CA GLU A 455 12.56 -19.05 22.54
C GLU A 455 13.68 -19.42 21.56
N PHE A 456 13.99 -18.54 20.62
CA PHE A 456 15.09 -18.73 19.68
C PHE A 456 16.45 -18.87 20.38
N GLU A 457 16.75 -17.99 21.35
CA GLU A 457 17.99 -18.08 22.14
C GLU A 457 18.08 -19.40 22.91
N PHE A 458 16.96 -19.82 23.52
CA PHE A 458 16.87 -21.07 24.25
C PHE A 458 17.08 -22.30 23.35
N LEU A 459 16.37 -22.38 22.23
CA LEU A 459 16.39 -23.54 21.33
C LEU A 459 17.69 -23.66 20.55
N THR A 460 18.32 -22.54 20.20
CA THR A 460 19.48 -22.55 19.30
C THR A 460 20.81 -22.26 20.00
N GLY A 461 20.78 -21.71 21.21
CA GLY A 461 21.96 -21.19 21.90
C GLY A 461 22.58 -19.96 21.24
N ASN A 462 21.95 -19.38 20.20
CA ASN A 462 22.45 -18.19 19.53
C ASN A 462 21.90 -16.94 20.20
N SER A 463 22.80 -16.13 20.76
CA SER A 463 22.46 -14.84 21.34
C SER A 463 21.94 -13.85 20.30
N MET A 464 20.88 -13.13 20.65
CA MET A 464 20.36 -12.03 19.84
C MET A 464 21.30 -10.84 19.73
N SER A 465 22.31 -10.75 20.62
CA SER A 465 23.37 -9.75 20.50
C SER A 465 24.12 -9.83 19.17
N ASN A 466 24.13 -11.00 18.54
CA ASN A 466 24.86 -11.26 17.29
C ASN A 466 23.97 -11.11 16.04
N LEU A 467 22.67 -10.88 16.25
CA LEU A 467 21.69 -10.75 15.19
C LEU A 467 21.19 -9.31 15.13
N PRO A 468 20.82 -8.80 13.95
CA PRO A 468 20.07 -7.55 13.89
C PRO A 468 18.78 -7.74 14.70
N GLY A 469 18.39 -6.79 15.56
CA GLY A 469 17.31 -6.86 16.59
C GLY A 469 15.87 -7.19 16.12
N SER A 470 15.79 -7.80 14.95
CA SER A 470 14.83 -8.73 14.38
C SER A 470 14.11 -9.72 15.30
N ASN A 471 12.85 -10.07 15.02
CA ASN A 471 12.34 -11.39 15.37
C ASN A 471 13.02 -12.45 14.46
N PRO A 472 13.80 -13.41 15.02
CA PRO A 472 14.54 -14.39 14.22
C PRO A 472 13.66 -15.26 13.33
N TYR A 473 12.48 -15.67 13.82
CA TYR A 473 11.55 -16.51 13.06
C TYR A 473 10.92 -15.82 11.87
N ALA A 474 10.86 -14.48 11.89
CA ALA A 474 10.46 -13.70 10.73
C ALA A 474 11.63 -13.43 9.78
N GLN A 475 12.87 -13.51 10.27
CA GLN A 475 14.07 -13.13 9.52
C GLN A 475 14.76 -14.27 8.79
N PHE A 476 14.89 -15.41 9.45
CA PHE A 476 15.68 -16.51 8.95
C PHE A 476 14.77 -17.59 8.37
N ASN A 477 15.27 -18.23 7.31
CA ASN A 477 14.64 -19.42 6.79
C ASN A 477 15.17 -20.65 7.54
N PHE A 478 14.28 -21.34 8.25
CA PHE A 478 14.61 -22.52 9.05
C PHE A 478 14.50 -23.84 8.29
N THR A 479 14.16 -23.84 6.99
CA THR A 479 13.93 -25.07 6.20
C THR A 479 15.14 -26.00 6.10
N HIS A 480 16.34 -25.52 6.41
CA HIS A 480 17.59 -26.28 6.33
C HIS A 480 18.29 -26.42 7.69
N ILE A 481 17.60 -26.15 8.80
CA ILE A 481 18.13 -26.47 10.12
C ILE A 481 17.92 -27.98 10.34
N PRO A 482 18.99 -28.77 10.55
CA PRO A 482 18.84 -30.18 10.87
C PRO A 482 18.07 -30.34 12.20
N ASN A 483 17.07 -31.23 12.20
CA ASN A 483 16.28 -31.58 13.39
C ASN A 483 17.15 -32.13 14.52
#